data_AF-A0A8B6X864-F1
#
_entry.id   AF-A0A8B6X864-F1
#
_cell.length_a   1.000
_cell.length_b   1.000
_cell.length_c   1.000
_cell.angle_alpha   90.00
_cell.angle_beta   90.00
_cell.angle_gamma   90.00
#
_symmetry.space_group_name_H-M   'P 1'
#
loop_
_entity.id
_entity.type
_entity.pdbx_description
1 polymer ?
#
loop_
_entity_poly.entity_id
_entity_poly.type
_entity_poly.pdbx_seq_one_letter_code
_entity_poly.pdbx_strand_id
1 'polypeptide(L)'
;MIRLILEAVAILHLGPGIAFALLAFGCDGDLAFLRDTCARSGLSAFFSLTAWAWLALLLGWGAMLLLRRRRESAEASPAAE
;
A
#
# COMPACT_ATOMS: atom_id res chain seq x y z
N MET A 1 9.15 21.13 0.64
CA MET A 1 10.09 20.11 0.11
C MET A 1 10.38 19.02 1.13
N ILE A 2 10.81 19.33 2.35
CA ILE A 2 11.10 18.32 3.41
C ILE A 2 9.93 17.36 3.66
N ARG A 3 8.68 17.86 3.68
CA ARG A 3 7.48 17.03 3.88
C ARG A 3 7.31 15.94 2.82
N LEU A 4 7.59 16.25 1.55
CA LEU A 4 7.53 15.26 0.46
C LEU A 4 8.62 14.20 0.59
N ILE A 5 9.81 14.59 1.05
CA ILE A 5 10.91 13.67 1.30
C ILE A 5 10.56 12.73 2.47
N LEU A 6 9.99 13.26 3.54
CA LEU A 6 9.53 12.45 4.68
C LEU A 6 8.43 11.48 4.28
N GLU A 7 7.46 11.90 3.47
CA GLU A 7 6.41 10.98 2.96
C GLU A 7 6.99 9.94 2.01
N ALA A 8 7.92 10.32 1.13
CA ALA A 8 8.60 9.38 0.24
C ALA A 8 9.41 8.34 1.03
N VAL A 9 10.18 8.77 2.04
CA VAL A 9 10.94 7.88 2.92
C VAL A 9 10.01 7.00 3.75
N ALA A 10 8.90 7.54 4.26
CA ALA A 10 7.91 6.77 4.99
C ALA A 10 7.31 5.67 4.10
N ILE A 11 6.90 5.96 2.87
CA ILE A 11 6.39 4.96 1.92
C ILE A 11 7.48 3.95 1.56
N LEU A 12 8.70 4.42 1.31
CA LEU A 12 9.85 3.57 0.97
C LEU A 12 10.19 2.57 2.09
N HIS A 13 10.07 2.98 3.36
CA HIS A 13 10.30 2.11 4.52
C HIS A 13 9.07 1.31 4.97
N LEU A 14 7.85 1.79 4.71
CA LEU A 14 6.62 1.09 5.07
C LEU A 14 6.48 -0.23 4.29
N GLY A 15 6.84 -0.25 3.01
CA GLY A 15 6.81 -1.47 2.18
C GLY A 15 7.60 -2.62 2.81
N PRO A 16 8.91 -2.43 3.07
CA PRO A 16 9.76 -3.40 3.76
C PRO A 16 9.24 -3.81 5.14
N GLY A 17 8.74 -2.85 5.95
CA GLY A 17 8.21 -3.14 7.29
C GLY A 17 6.96 -4.02 7.25
N ILE A 18 6.04 -3.75 6.32
CA ILE A 18 4.82 -4.54 6.11
C ILE A 18 5.18 -5.94 5.59
N ALA A 19 6.09 -6.03 4.62
CA ALA A 19 6.56 -7.31 4.09
C ALA A 19 7.23 -8.17 5.16
N PHE A 20 8.05 -7.56 6.02
CA PHE A 20 8.67 -8.25 7.16
C PHE A 20 7.61 -8.78 8.14
N ALA A 21 6.61 -7.98 8.50
CA ALA A 21 5.53 -8.43 9.38
C ALA A 21 4.73 -9.60 8.75
N LEU A 22 4.44 -9.54 7.45
CA LEU A 22 3.74 -10.60 6.73
C LEU A 22 4.56 -11.90 6.64
N LEU A 23 5.87 -11.82 6.41
CA LEU A 23 6.74 -13.00 6.44
C LEU A 23 6.89 -13.57 7.85
N ALA A 24 7.07 -12.71 8.86
CA ALA A 24 7.32 -13.12 10.23
C ALA A 24 6.08 -13.72 10.92
N PHE A 25 4.89 -13.19 10.63
CA PHE A 25 3.65 -13.58 11.32
C PHE A 25 2.63 -14.27 10.40
N GLY A 26 2.76 -14.15 9.07
CA GLY A 26 1.74 -14.63 8.13
C GLY A 26 1.95 -16.06 7.63
N CYS A 27 3.13 -16.66 7.84
CA CYS A 27 3.43 -18.02 7.38
C CYS A 27 2.77 -19.13 8.22
N ASP A 28 2.40 -18.85 9.47
CA ASP A 28 1.66 -19.77 10.35
C ASP A 28 0.13 -19.70 10.16
N GLY A 29 -0.37 -18.76 9.36
CA GLY A 29 -1.80 -18.53 9.17
C GLY A 29 -2.42 -19.36 8.03
N ASP A 30 -3.72 -19.67 8.14
CA ASP A 30 -4.52 -20.41 7.13
C ASP A 30 -4.82 -19.61 5.84
N LEU A 31 -3.99 -18.60 5.53
CA LEU A 31 -4.12 -17.80 4.32
C LEU A 31 -3.43 -18.54 3.18
N ALA A 32 -4.23 -19.24 2.36
CA ALA A 32 -3.73 -20.04 1.23
C ALA A 32 -2.73 -19.27 0.33
N PHE A 33 -2.96 -17.96 0.12
CA PHE A 33 -2.10 -17.09 -0.68
C PHE A 33 -0.71 -16.87 -0.07
N LEU A 34 -0.59 -16.86 1.26
CA LEU A 34 0.69 -16.73 1.96
C LEU A 34 1.44 -18.05 2.00
N ARG A 35 0.74 -19.19 1.98
CA ARG A 35 1.37 -20.52 2.02
C ARG A 35 2.25 -20.78 0.79
N ASP A 36 1.78 -20.46 -0.41
CA ASP A 36 2.57 -20.53 -1.64
C ASP A 36 3.74 -19.55 -1.66
N THR A 37 3.55 -18.38 -1.04
CA THR A 37 4.59 -17.35 -0.94
C THR A 37 5.67 -17.74 0.06
N CYS A 38 5.29 -18.41 1.15
CA CYS A 38 6.20 -18.85 2.21
C CYS A 38 6.97 -20.13 1.85
N ALA A 39 6.42 -20.98 0.97
CA ALA A 39 7.13 -22.14 0.41
C ALA A 39 8.27 -21.75 -0.56
N ARG A 40 8.29 -20.49 -1.02
CA ARG A 40 9.31 -19.94 -1.91
C ARG A 40 10.49 -19.37 -1.11
N SER A 41 11.69 -19.29 -1.70
CA SER A 41 12.89 -18.77 -1.03
C SER A 41 12.62 -17.41 -0.37
N GLY A 42 12.94 -17.26 0.94
CA GLY A 42 12.51 -16.11 1.75
C GLY A 42 12.87 -14.72 1.18
N LEU A 43 13.99 -14.60 0.47
CA LEU A 43 14.37 -13.37 -0.25
C LEU A 43 13.40 -13.02 -1.39
N SER A 44 13.00 -14.01 -2.18
CA SER A 44 12.07 -13.80 -3.31
C SER A 44 10.66 -13.46 -2.82
N ALA A 45 10.22 -14.09 -1.73
CA ALA A 45 8.96 -13.80 -1.06
C ALA A 45 8.94 -12.36 -0.54
N PHE A 46 10.01 -11.93 0.13
CA PHE A 46 10.14 -10.57 0.68
C PHE A 46 10.03 -9.49 -0.41
N PHE A 47 10.72 -9.65 -1.54
CA PHE A 47 10.61 -8.70 -2.66
C PHE A 47 9.20 -8.65 -3.24
N SER A 48 8.55 -9.81 -3.42
CA SER A 48 7.18 -9.87 -3.94
C SER A 48 6.18 -9.19 -2.99
N LEU A 49 6.26 -9.48 -1.70
CA LEU A 49 5.42 -8.89 -0.66
C LEU A 49 5.63 -7.37 -0.54
N THR A 50 6.88 -6.91 -0.64
CA THR A 50 7.21 -5.48 -0.64
C THR A 50 6.60 -4.76 -1.84
N ALA A 51 6.70 -5.36 -3.04
CA ALA A 51 6.10 -4.80 -4.24
C ALA A 51 4.57 -4.70 -4.14
N TRP A 52 3.91 -5.74 -3.63
CA TRP A 52 2.47 -5.74 -3.36
C TRP A 52 2.05 -4.69 -2.34
N ALA A 53 2.82 -4.52 -1.26
CA ALA A 53 2.56 -3.52 -0.23
C ALA A 53 2.63 -2.09 -0.82
N TRP A 54 3.62 -1.79 -1.67
CA TRP A 54 3.68 -0.51 -2.38
C TRP A 54 2.53 -0.30 -3.35
N LEU A 55 2.17 -1.33 -4.12
CA LEU A 55 1.02 -1.27 -5.02
C LEU A 55 -0.26 -0.92 -4.24
N ALA A 56 -0.50 -1.57 -3.11
CA ALA A 56 -1.65 -1.30 -2.25
C ALA A 56 -1.64 0.15 -1.70
N LEU A 57 -0.48 0.64 -1.25
CA LEU A 57 -0.33 2.01 -0.76
C LEU A 57 -0.58 3.04 -1.87
N LEU A 58 -0.03 2.83 -3.06
CA LEU A 58 -0.22 3.71 -4.22
C LEU A 58 -1.68 3.70 -4.69
N LEU A 59 -2.32 2.54 -4.71
CA LEU A 59 -3.75 2.40 -5.04
C LEU A 59 -4.63 3.13 -4.03
N GLY A 60 -4.38 2.96 -2.73
CA GLY A 60 -5.10 3.65 -1.67
C GLY A 60 -4.92 5.16 -1.74
N TRP A 61 -3.70 5.62 -1.99
CA TRP A 61 -3.41 7.04 -2.19
C TRP A 61 -4.12 7.62 -3.41
N GLY A 62 -4.04 6.93 -4.56
CA GLY A 62 -4.73 7.31 -5.79
C GLY A 62 -6.24 7.39 -5.63
N ALA A 63 -6.84 6.39 -4.97
CA ALA A 63 -8.27 6.37 -4.64
C ALA A 63 -8.65 7.56 -3.74
N MET A 64 -7.84 7.87 -2.73
CA MET A 64 -8.09 9.01 -1.85
C MET A 64 -7.99 10.34 -2.60
N LEU A 65 -7.03 10.50 -3.51
CA LEU A 65 -6.92 11.69 -4.36
C LEU A 65 -8.12 11.83 -5.30
N LEU A 66 -8.59 10.73 -5.90
CA LEU A 66 -9.79 10.70 -6.73
C LEU A 66 -11.04 11.10 -5.92
N LEU A 67 -11.19 10.57 -4.70
CA LEU A 67 -12.30 10.92 -3.80
C LEU A 67 -12.23 12.39 -3.37
N ARG A 68 -11.04 12.93 -3.10
CA ARG A 68 -10.85 14.37 -2.82
C ARG A 68 -11.29 15.23 -4.01
N ARG A 69 -10.83 14.91 -5.22
CA ARG A 69 -11.24 15.62 -6.44
C ARG A 69 -12.75 15.57 -6.69
N ARG A 70 -13.38 14.41 -6.42
CA ARG A 70 -14.83 14.24 -6.51
C ARG A 70 -15.57 15.15 -5.53
N ARG A 71 -15.09 15.26 -4.29
CA ARG A 71 -15.67 16.16 -3.28
C ARG A 71 -15.55 17.62 -3.70
N GLU A 72 -14.37 18.04 -4.14
CA GLU A 72 -14.15 19.42 -4.63
C GLU A 72 -15.07 19.74 -5.83
N SER A 73 -15.29 18.77 -6.72
CA SER A 73 -16.21 18.93 -7.87
C SER A 73 -17.69 18.99 -7.45
N ALA A 74 -18.06 18.32 -6.36
CA ALA A 74 -19.42 18.35 -5.82
C ALA A 74 -19.72 19.67 -5.09
N GLU A 75 -18.74 20.22 -4.36
CA GLU A 75 -18.85 21.55 -3.71
C GLU A 75 -18.78 22.71 -4.73
N ALA A 76 -18.04 22.54 -5.84
CA ALA A 76 -17.97 23.51 -6.94
C ALA A 76 -19.19 23.49 -7.89
N SER A 77 -20.20 22.67 -7.61
CA SER A 77 -21.52 22.72 -8.26
C SER A 77 -22.53 23.40 -7.33
N PRO A 78 -22.38 24.70 -6.96
CA PRO A 78 -23.48 25.42 -6.35
C PRO A 78 -24.52 25.66 -7.44
N ALA A 79 -25.75 25.19 -7.17
CA ALA A 79 -26.99 25.77 -7.69
C ALA A 79 -27.00 26.11 -9.19
N ALA A 80 -27.15 25.08 -10.03
CA ALA A 80 -27.90 25.25 -11.28
C ALA A 80 -29.39 25.01 -10.96
N GLU A 81 -29.98 25.88 -10.14
CA GLU A 81 -31.44 25.99 -9.96
C GLU A 81 -31.83 27.46 -9.92
#